data_AF-A0A0B2BBK0-F1
#
_entry.id   AF-A0A0B2BBK0-F1
#
_cell.length_a   1.000
_cell.length_b   1.000
_cell.length_c   1.000
_cell.angle_alpha   90.00
_cell.angle_beta   90.00
_cell.angle_gamma   90.00
#
_symmetry.space_group_name_H-M   'P 1'
#
loop_
_entity.id
_entity.type
_entity.pdbx_description
1 polymer ?
#
loop_
_entity_poly.entity_id
_entity_poly.type
_entity_poly.pdbx_seq_one_letter_code
_entity_poly.pdbx_strand_id
1 'polypeptide(L)'
;MSRQDALRSALVDLVAPLVAMPDGALESDPSISDPSFADPSFADLGLDEVALDQLVLGIEDRFGITVSAGDIGLLSTLGDTAAYLEGRLHG
;
A
#
# COMPACT_ATOMS: atom_id res chain seq x y z
N MET A 1 15.38 10.85 6.04
CA MET A 1 14.32 9.92 5.60
C MET A 1 14.37 8.72 6.51
N SER A 2 13.29 8.48 7.26
CA SER A 2 13.16 7.26 8.06
C SER A 2 12.88 6.07 7.14
N ARG A 3 13.24 4.85 7.54
CA ARG A 3 13.00 3.63 6.73
C ARG A 3 11.52 3.44 6.40
N GLN A 4 10.66 3.83 7.34
CA GLN A 4 9.21 3.82 7.20
C GLN A 4 8.72 4.76 6.08
N ASP A 5 9.30 5.96 5.94
CA ASP A 5 9.02 6.86 4.81
C ASP A 5 9.40 6.23 3.47
N ALA A 6 10.53 5.51 3.42
CA ALA A 6 10.96 4.85 2.19
C ALA A 6 10.02 3.71 1.79
N LEU A 7 9.54 2.92 2.75
CA LEU A 7 8.54 1.87 2.51
C LEU A 7 7.20 2.48 2.08
N ARG A 8 6.72 3.53 2.75
CA ARG A 8 5.48 4.23 2.36
C ARG A 8 5.60 4.80 0.95
N SER A 9 6.72 5.45 0.61
CA SER A 9 6.97 5.97 -0.72
C SER A 9 6.96 4.87 -1.78
N ALA A 10 7.57 3.71 -1.50
CA ALA A 10 7.55 2.57 -2.41
C ALA A 10 6.16 1.95 -2.56
N LEU A 11 5.36 1.92 -1.50
CA LEU A 11 3.99 1.43 -1.54
C LEU A 11 3.08 2.38 -2.32
N VAL A 12 3.24 3.70 -2.16
CA VAL A 12 2.51 4.70 -2.96
C VAL A 12 2.81 4.52 -4.45
N ASP A 13 4.05 4.24 -4.82
CA ASP A 13 4.45 3.94 -6.21
C ASP A 13 3.75 2.68 -6.77
N LEU A 14 3.51 1.67 -5.93
CA LEU A 14 2.76 0.45 -6.29
C LEU A 14 1.24 0.67 -6.35
N VAL A 15 0.70 1.49 -5.44
CA VAL A 15 -0.74 1.74 -5.31
C VAL A 15 -1.24 2.77 -6.34
N ALA A 16 -0.44 3.80 -6.65
CA ALA A 16 -0.80 4.84 -7.60
C ALA A 16 -1.33 4.33 -8.96
N PRO A 17 -0.70 3.34 -9.63
CA PRO A 17 -1.23 2.79 -10.88
C PRO A 17 -2.47 1.90 -10.68
N LEU A 18 -2.71 1.38 -9.47
CA LEU A 18 -3.86 0.53 -9.15
C LEU A 18 -5.12 1.36 -8.87
N VAL A 19 -4.94 2.54 -8.28
CA VAL A 19 -6.00 3.54 -8.05
C VAL A 19 -6.32 4.31 -9.35
N ALA A 20 -5.36 4.42 -10.27
CA ALA A 20 -5.52 5.08 -11.56
C ALA A 20 -6.26 4.20 -12.60
N MET A 21 -7.53 3.86 -12.35
CA MET A 21 -8.45 3.37 -13.38
C MET A 21 -9.76 4.19 -13.42
N PRO A 22 -10.45 4.26 -14.58
CA PRO A 22 -11.12 5.48 -15.02
C PRO A 22 -12.62 5.48 -14.67
N ASP A 23 -13.00 6.10 -13.57
CA ASP A 23 -14.17 7.00 -13.51
C ASP A 23 -14.09 7.76 -12.17
N GLY A 24 -13.94 9.08 -12.27
CA GLY A 24 -13.33 9.90 -11.23
C GLY A 24 -13.97 9.84 -9.84
N ALA A 25 -13.11 9.78 -8.82
CA ALA A 25 -13.47 10.26 -7.48
C ALA A 25 -12.26 10.53 -6.57
N LEU A 26 -11.02 10.29 -6.99
CA LEU A 26 -9.85 10.67 -6.22
C LEU A 26 -8.96 11.53 -7.11
N GLU A 27 -9.34 12.81 -7.20
CA GLU A 27 -8.39 13.85 -7.56
C GLU A 27 -7.11 13.57 -6.76
N SER A 28 -5.96 13.62 -7.43
CA SER A 28 -4.63 13.44 -6.83
C SER A 28 -4.45 14.37 -5.63
N ASP A 29 -4.97 13.97 -4.47
CA ASP A 29 -4.87 14.76 -3.28
C ASP A 29 -3.43 14.58 -2.78
N PRO A 30 -2.61 15.64 -2.80
CA PRO A 30 -1.20 15.57 -2.46
C PRO A 30 -0.97 15.10 -1.01
N SER A 31 -2.04 14.96 -0.23
CA SER A 31 -1.99 14.53 1.16
C SER A 31 -1.78 13.02 1.32
N ILE A 32 -1.98 12.16 0.30
CA ILE A 32 -1.51 10.74 0.37
C ILE A 32 0.01 10.66 0.59
N SER A 33 0.76 11.67 0.14
CA SER A 33 2.21 11.76 0.36
C SER A 33 2.58 12.42 1.69
N ASP A 34 1.62 12.96 2.44
CA ASP A 34 1.88 13.59 3.75
C ASP A 34 1.89 12.52 4.85
N PRO A 35 2.98 12.39 5.63
CA PRO A 35 3.08 11.40 6.70
C PRO A 35 2.12 11.66 7.87
N SER A 36 1.49 12.83 7.94
CA SER A 36 0.46 13.19 8.93
C SER A 36 -0.96 12.97 8.41
N PHE A 37 -1.13 12.60 7.14
CA PHE A 37 -2.44 12.30 6.58
C PHE A 37 -2.98 11.01 7.20
N ALA A 38 -4.26 11.05 7.58
CA ALA A 38 -4.97 9.92 8.13
C ALA A 38 -4.78 8.72 7.19
N ASP A 39 -4.17 7.64 7.69
CA ASP A 39 -3.80 6.44 6.95
C ASP A 39 -5.09 5.78 6.39
N PRO A 40 -5.50 6.12 5.15
CA PRO A 40 -6.82 5.75 4.68
C PRO A 40 -6.78 4.27 4.32
N SER A 41 -7.91 3.59 4.53
CA SER A 41 -8.01 2.21 4.10
C SER A 41 -7.96 2.11 2.58
N PHE A 42 -7.42 1.03 2.05
CA PHE A 42 -7.40 0.79 0.62
C PHE A 42 -8.81 0.78 0.02
N ALA A 43 -9.81 0.31 0.77
CA ALA A 43 -11.22 0.41 0.38
C ALA A 43 -11.72 1.86 0.26
N ASP A 44 -11.28 2.75 1.16
CA ASP A 44 -11.60 4.19 1.12
C ASP A 44 -10.92 4.88 -0.07
N LEU A 45 -9.73 4.39 -0.44
CA LEU A 45 -9.00 4.76 -1.66
C LEU A 45 -9.57 4.12 -2.94
N GLY A 46 -10.68 3.36 -2.85
CA GLY A 46 -11.30 2.72 -4.00
C GLY A 46 -10.53 1.54 -4.60
N LEU A 47 -9.61 0.92 -3.84
CA LEU A 47 -9.01 -0.35 -4.23
C LEU A 47 -9.98 -1.50 -3.93
N ASP A 48 -10.44 -2.15 -4.98
CA ASP A 48 -11.14 -3.43 -4.90
C ASP A 48 -10.19 -4.60 -4.58
N GLU A 49 -10.76 -5.76 -4.24
CA GLU A 49 -10.02 -7.00 -3.92
C GLU A 49 -9.02 -7.39 -5.03
N VAL A 50 -9.37 -7.16 -6.30
CA VAL A 50 -8.49 -7.41 -7.45
C VAL A 50 -7.25 -6.49 -7.41
N ALA A 51 -7.43 -5.25 -6.99
CA ALA A 51 -6.33 -4.29 -6.87
C ALA A 51 -5.46 -4.61 -5.65
N LEU A 52 -6.05 -5.14 -4.56
CA LEU A 52 -5.30 -5.67 -3.42
C LEU A 52 -4.43 -6.88 -3.81
N ASP A 53 -4.96 -7.83 -4.58
CA ASP A 53 -4.18 -8.96 -5.11
C ASP A 53 -2.98 -8.49 -5.95
N GLN A 54 -3.19 -7.49 -6.81
CA GLN A 54 -2.12 -6.88 -7.61
C GLN A 54 -1.08 -6.15 -6.75
N LEU A 55 -1.52 -5.47 -5.69
CA LEU A 55 -0.63 -4.82 -4.73
C LEU A 55 0.22 -5.87 -4.01
N VAL A 56 -0.38 -6.96 -3.54
CA VAL A 56 0.34 -8.06 -2.89
C VAL A 56 1.39 -8.64 -3.83
N LEU A 57 1.02 -8.94 -5.08
CA LEU A 57 1.96 -9.44 -6.06
C LEU A 57 3.14 -8.48 -6.31
N GLY A 58 2.86 -7.17 -6.40
CA GLY A 58 3.89 -6.14 -6.53
C GLY A 58 4.79 -6.01 -5.31
N ILE A 59 4.25 -6.21 -4.10
CA ILE A 59 5.02 -6.24 -2.86
C ILE A 59 5.94 -7.47 -2.82
N GLU A 60 5.41 -8.66 -3.14
CA GLU A 60 6.18 -9.89 -3.16
C GLU A 60 7.34 -9.81 -4.18
N ASP A 61 7.07 -9.31 -5.38
CA ASP A 61 8.08 -9.10 -6.43
C ASP A 61 9.14 -8.07 -6.00
N ARG A 62 8.72 -6.91 -5.49
CA ARG A 62 9.62 -5.79 -5.19
C ARG A 62 10.46 -5.99 -3.94
N PHE A 63 9.91 -6.63 -2.92
CA PHE A 63 10.59 -6.83 -1.64
C PHE A 63 11.11 -8.25 -1.44
N GLY A 64 10.78 -9.18 -2.35
CA GLY A 64 11.23 -10.58 -2.28
C GLY A 64 10.66 -11.34 -1.08
N ILE A 65 9.48 -10.93 -0.61
CA ILE A 65 8.77 -11.58 0.51
C ILE A 65 7.62 -12.43 0.00
N THR A 66 7.07 -13.29 0.87
CA THR A 66 5.80 -13.99 0.63
C THR A 66 4.77 -13.52 1.65
N VAL A 67 3.62 -13.07 1.15
CA VAL A 67 2.45 -12.67 1.93
C VAL A 67 1.45 -13.82 1.88
N SER A 68 1.10 -14.37 3.04
CA SER A 68 0.10 -15.43 3.09
C SER A 68 -1.29 -14.84 2.82
N ALA A 69 -2.18 -15.59 2.19
CA ALA A 69 -3.57 -15.15 1.99
C ALA A 69 -4.28 -14.75 3.30
N GLY A 70 -3.92 -15.37 4.43
CA GLY A 70 -4.42 -14.99 5.76
C GLY A 70 -3.90 -13.64 6.29
N ASP A 71 -2.77 -13.17 5.78
CA ASP A 71 -2.15 -11.89 6.15
C ASP A 71 -2.65 -10.73 5.28
N ILE A 72 -3.26 -11.01 4.12
CA ILE A 72 -3.80 -9.98 3.21
C ILE A 72 -4.84 -9.10 3.93
N GLY A 73 -5.65 -9.69 4.82
CA GLY A 73 -6.63 -8.94 5.61
C GLY A 73 -6.01 -7.96 6.61
N LEU A 74 -4.72 -8.13 6.96
CA LEU A 74 -3.99 -7.17 7.78
C LEU A 74 -3.60 -5.93 6.97
N LEU A 75 -3.32 -6.11 5.68
CA LEU A 75 -2.92 -5.05 4.73
C LEU A 75 -4.12 -4.17 4.34
N SER A 76 -4.72 -3.51 5.33
CA SER A 76 -5.90 -2.65 5.15
C SER A 76 -5.53 -1.23 4.75
N THR A 77 -4.30 -0.79 5.05
CA THR A 77 -3.82 0.58 4.82
C THR A 77 -2.35 0.58 4.38
N LEU A 78 -1.87 1.72 3.87
CA LEU A 78 -0.44 1.93 3.55
C LEU A 78 0.46 1.78 4.78
N GLY A 79 0.02 2.28 5.94
CA GLY A 79 0.75 2.20 7.19
C GLY A 79 0.85 0.77 7.73
N ASP A 80 -0.24 0.00 7.68
CA ASP A 80 -0.23 -1.40 8.10
C ASP A 80 0.71 -2.21 7.21
N THR A 81 0.60 -2.01 5.89
CA THR A 81 1.47 -2.66 4.92
C THR A 81 2.95 -2.31 5.14
N ALA A 82 3.27 -1.05 5.41
CA ALA A 82 4.63 -0.63 5.72
C ALA A 82 5.16 -1.26 7.02
N ALA A 83 4.33 -1.34 8.06
CA ALA A 83 4.68 -1.96 9.33
C ALA A 83 4.88 -3.48 9.19
N TYR A 84 4.01 -4.15 8.43
CA TYR A 84 4.12 -5.57 8.10
C TYR A 84 5.43 -5.86 7.35
N LEU A 85 5.75 -5.05 6.33
CA LEU A 85 7.00 -5.17 5.59
C LEU A 85 8.23 -4.93 6.45
N GLU A 86 8.19 -3.94 7.34
CA GLU A 86 9.29 -3.67 8.25
C GLU A 86 9.56 -4.85 9.20
N GLY A 87 8.51 -5.48 9.71
CA GLY A 87 8.61 -6.68 10.54
C GLY A 87 9.14 -7.89 9.76
N ARG A 88 8.73 -8.05 8.50
CA ARG A 88 9.15 -9.17 7.64
C ARG A 88 10.61 -9.04 7.18
N LEU A 89 11.07 -7.82 6.88
CA LEU A 89 12.43 -7.54 6.41
C LEU A 89 13.48 -7.51 7.52
N HIS A 90 13.08 -7.50 8.80
CA HIS A 90 13.96 -7.59 9.97
C HIS A 90 13.96 -8.98 10.63
N GLY A 91 13.12 -9.90 10.17
CA GLY A 91 13.05 -11.29 10.66
C GLY A 91 14.13 -12.19 10.11
#